data_AF-A0AB39BJ20-F1
#
_entry.id   AF-A0AB39BJ20-F1
#
_cell.length_a   1.000
_cell.length_b   1.000
_cell.length_c   1.000
_cell.angle_alpha   90.00
_cell.angle_beta   90.00
_cell.angle_gamma   90.00
#
_symmetry.space_group_name_H-M   'P 1'
#
loop_
_entity.id
_entity.type
_entity.pdbx_description
1 polymer ?
#
loop_
_entity_poly.entity_id
_entity_poly.type
_entity_poly.pdbx_seq_one_letter_code
_entity_poly.pdbx_strand_id
1 'polypeptide(L)'
;MPRITIILGAVLIVLGLIGYVATEFASWTALIPSILGALLIVFGLVGVKRPKIGIHVALVVALLGIVGTFMNVLKIGEVFAGTAERPVAVVLSTITFVLLVVYVALGVRSFIAARRGRSVTA
;
A
#
# COMPACT_ATOMS: atom_id res chain seq x y z
N MET A 1 -3.64 0.41 14.25
CA MET A 1 -2.19 0.61 14.03
C MET A 1 -1.91 1.92 13.26
N PRO A 2 -2.28 3.11 13.79
CA PRO A 2 -2.25 4.36 13.01
C PRO A 2 -0.86 4.79 12.53
N ARG A 3 0.16 4.62 13.39
CA ARG A 3 1.55 4.99 13.05
C ARG A 3 2.08 4.24 11.83
N ILE A 4 1.85 2.93 11.76
CA ILE A 4 2.26 2.08 10.62
C ILE A 4 1.56 2.55 9.34
N THR A 5 0.26 2.82 9.41
CA THR A 5 -0.53 3.32 8.27
C THR A 5 0.05 4.63 7.71
N ILE A 6 0.41 5.58 8.58
CA ILE A 6 0.97 6.87 8.19
C ILE A 6 2.37 6.70 7.57
N ILE A 7 3.24 5.93 8.23
CA ILE A 7 4.61 5.67 7.74
C ILE A 7 4.57 5.00 6.36
N LEU A 8 3.76 3.96 6.22
CA LEU A 8 3.57 3.29 4.94
C LEU A 8 3.04 4.24 3.86
N GLY A 9 2.07 5.08 4.22
CA GLY A 9 1.56 6.08 3.29
C GLY A 9 2.64 7.04 2.79
N ALA A 10 3.52 7.51 3.69
CA ALA A 10 4.66 8.34 3.30
C ALA A 10 5.65 7.59 2.38
N VAL A 11 5.95 6.33 2.69
CA VAL A 11 6.81 5.47 1.83
C VAL A 11 6.22 5.33 0.43
N LEU A 12 4.91 5.09 0.31
CA LEU A 12 4.25 4.96 -0.99
C LEU A 12 4.22 6.28 -1.77
N ILE A 13 4.07 7.42 -1.08
CA ILE A 13 4.21 8.75 -1.71
C ILE A 13 5.59 8.92 -2.30
N VAL A 14 6.64 8.68 -1.52
CA VAL A 14 8.02 8.80 -1.98
C VAL A 14 8.28 7.84 -3.16
N LEU A 15 7.82 6.59 -3.06
CA LEU A 15 7.98 5.58 -4.11
C LEU A 15 7.35 6.02 -5.44
N GLY A 16 6.11 6.51 -5.42
CA GLY A 16 5.43 6.96 -6.64
C GLY A 16 6.04 8.23 -7.23
N LEU A 17 6.50 9.18 -6.39
CA LEU A 17 7.18 10.38 -6.86
C LEU A 17 8.53 10.04 -7.51
N ILE A 18 9.34 9.18 -6.86
CA ILE A 18 10.59 8.69 -7.44
C ILE A 18 10.31 8.00 -8.78
N GLY A 19 9.30 7.13 -8.84
CA GLY A 19 8.91 6.45 -10.06
C GLY A 19 8.51 7.39 -11.20
N TYR A 20 7.77 8.45 -10.88
CA TYR A 20 7.32 9.43 -11.85
C TYR A 20 8.48 10.27 -12.40
N VAL A 21 9.41 10.69 -11.54
CA VAL A 21 10.61 11.44 -11.96
C VAL A 21 11.59 10.54 -12.72
N ALA A 22 11.81 9.31 -12.26
CA ALA A 22 12.71 8.34 -12.90
C ALA A 22 12.24 7.91 -14.30
N THR A 23 10.96 8.09 -14.60
CA THR A 23 10.38 7.84 -15.93
C THR A 23 10.24 9.12 -16.75
N GLU A 24 10.90 10.22 -16.35
CA GLU A 24 10.82 11.52 -17.02
C GLU A 24 9.38 11.98 -17.25
N PHE A 25 8.51 11.78 -16.25
CA PHE A 25 7.11 12.17 -16.30
C PHE A 25 6.29 11.44 -17.39
N ALA A 26 6.77 10.30 -17.89
CA ALA A 26 6.16 9.57 -19.02
C ALA A 26 4.68 9.21 -18.84
N SER A 27 4.22 8.99 -17.60
CA SER A 27 2.81 8.74 -17.34
C SER A 27 2.39 9.16 -15.94
N TRP A 28 1.26 9.87 -15.84
CA TRP A 28 0.63 10.20 -14.56
C TRP A 28 0.22 8.95 -13.76
N THR A 29 0.04 7.80 -14.41
CA THR A 29 -0.29 6.53 -13.74
C THR A 29 0.85 6.02 -12.84
N ALA A 30 2.08 6.52 -13.01
CA ALA A 30 3.18 6.23 -12.09
C ALA A 30 2.95 6.80 -10.68
N LEU A 31 2.01 7.76 -10.53
CA LEU A 31 1.64 8.36 -9.24
C LEU A 31 0.58 7.54 -8.46
N ILE A 32 0.08 6.42 -9.00
CA ILE A 32 -0.87 5.55 -8.29
C ILE A 32 -0.38 5.17 -6.88
N PRO A 33 0.90 4.76 -6.66
CA PRO A 33 1.43 4.53 -5.32
C PRO A 33 1.30 5.76 -4.42
N SER A 34 1.57 6.97 -4.93
CA SER A 34 1.45 8.20 -4.15
C SER A 34 0.01 8.54 -3.79
N ILE A 35 -0.94 8.30 -4.70
CA ILE A 35 -2.38 8.48 -4.42
C ILE A 35 -2.82 7.53 -3.30
N LEU A 36 -2.45 6.25 -3.38
CA LEU A 36 -2.73 5.27 -2.32
C LEU A 36 -2.06 5.69 -1.00
N GLY A 37 -0.81 6.15 -1.07
CA GLY A 37 -0.07 6.63 0.09
C GLY A 37 -0.74 7.82 0.77
N ALA A 38 -1.23 8.80 0.01
CA ALA A 38 -1.97 9.95 0.53
C ALA A 38 -3.27 9.51 1.23
N LEU A 39 -4.03 8.60 0.63
CA LEU A 39 -5.23 8.03 1.26
C LEU A 39 -4.88 7.33 2.58
N LEU A 40 -3.80 6.53 2.61
CA LEU A 40 -3.35 5.88 3.85
C LEU A 40 -2.95 6.90 4.92
N ILE A 41 -2.25 7.99 4.58
CA ILE A 41 -1.93 9.03 5.55
C ILE A 41 -3.21 9.65 6.12
N VAL A 42 -4.16 10.05 5.26
CA VAL A 42 -5.41 10.67 5.68
C VAL A 42 -6.17 9.75 6.65
N PHE A 43 -6.38 8.49 6.28
CA PHE A 43 -7.10 7.55 7.14
C PHE A 43 -6.29 7.10 8.37
N GLY A 44 -4.97 7.10 8.27
CA GLY A 44 -4.05 6.89 9.39
C GLY A 44 -4.19 8.00 10.44
N LEU A 45 -4.25 9.27 10.02
CA LEU A 45 -4.48 10.41 10.89
C LEU A 45 -5.87 10.36 11.55
N VAL A 46 -6.91 10.01 10.78
CA VAL A 46 -8.26 9.75 11.33
C VAL A 46 -8.20 8.62 12.37
N GLY A 47 -7.40 7.59 12.11
CA GLY A 47 -7.17 6.45 13.00
C GLY A 47 -6.50 6.80 14.33
N VAL A 48 -5.86 7.97 14.45
CA VAL A 48 -5.31 8.44 15.75
C VAL A 48 -6.45 8.77 16.72
N LYS A 49 -7.49 9.47 16.26
CA LYS A 49 -8.64 9.83 17.10
C LYS A 49 -9.74 8.76 17.08
N ARG A 50 -9.94 8.10 15.94
CA ARG A 50 -10.99 7.08 15.73
C ARG A 50 -10.38 5.80 15.15
N PRO A 51 -9.65 5.01 15.97
CA PRO A 51 -8.85 3.88 15.50
C PRO A 51 -9.66 2.78 14.81
N LYS A 52 -10.92 2.56 15.22
CA LYS A 52 -11.78 1.56 14.56
C LYS A 52 -12.05 1.95 13.10
N ILE A 53 -12.64 3.13 12.87
CA ILE A 53 -13.07 3.56 11.54
C ILE A 53 -11.84 3.83 10.65
N GLY A 54 -10.87 4.63 11.13
CA GLY A 54 -9.73 5.03 10.32
C GLY A 54 -8.91 3.84 9.84
N ILE A 55 -8.67 2.84 10.69
CA ILE A 55 -7.87 1.67 10.30
C ILE A 55 -8.65 0.71 9.38
N HIS A 56 -9.95 0.53 9.57
CA HIS A 56 -10.74 -0.32 8.66
C HIS A 56 -10.80 0.30 7.27
N VAL A 57 -11.04 1.62 7.16
CA VAL A 57 -11.05 2.30 5.86
C VAL A 57 -9.67 2.25 5.21
N ALA A 58 -8.59 2.47 5.97
CA ALA A 58 -7.23 2.34 5.45
C ALA A 58 -6.92 0.92 4.93
N LEU A 59 -7.44 -0.12 5.60
CA LEU A 59 -7.30 -1.51 5.13
C LEU A 59 -8.10 -1.78 3.87
N VAL A 60 -9.30 -1.21 3.74
CA VAL A 60 -10.09 -1.30 2.49
C VAL A 60 -9.33 -0.62 1.34
N VAL A 61 -8.77 0.58 1.56
CA VAL A 61 -7.92 1.26 0.57
C VAL A 61 -6.73 0.38 0.17
N ALA A 62 -6.07 -0.25 1.14
CA ALA A 62 -4.95 -1.16 0.85
C ALA A 62 -5.39 -2.37 0.01
N LEU A 63 -6.55 -2.97 0.30
CA LEU A 63 -7.11 -4.07 -0.50
C LEU A 63 -7.42 -3.65 -1.93
N LEU A 64 -7.99 -2.45 -2.13
CA LEU A 64 -8.21 -1.90 -3.48
C LEU A 64 -6.89 -1.67 -4.21
N GLY A 65 -5.87 -1.17 -3.50
CA GLY A 65 -4.53 -1.00 -4.06
C GLY A 65 -3.87 -2.32 -4.48
N ILE A 66 -4.06 -3.39 -3.70
CA ILE A 66 -3.60 -4.75 -4.03
C ILE A 66 -4.27 -5.22 -5.33
N VAL A 67 -5.60 -5.10 -5.43
CA VAL A 67 -6.34 -5.49 -6.64
C VAL A 67 -5.90 -4.66 -7.84
N GLY A 68 -5.74 -3.34 -7.66
CA GLY A 68 -5.34 -2.43 -8.74
C GLY A 68 -3.91 -2.65 -9.24
N THR A 69 -3.01 -3.15 -8.38
CA THR A 69 -1.61 -3.42 -8.76
C THR A 69 -1.41 -4.86 -9.26
N PHE A 70 -2.33 -5.77 -8.98
CA PHE A 70 -2.21 -7.20 -9.27
C PHE A 70 -1.91 -7.51 -10.74
N MET A 71 -2.59 -6.84 -11.68
CA MET A 71 -2.37 -7.06 -13.12
C MET A 71 -0.95 -6.74 -13.58
N ASN A 72 -0.32 -5.73 -12.97
CA ASN A 72 1.08 -5.42 -13.27
C ASN A 72 2.03 -6.43 -12.63
N VAL A 73 1.71 -6.97 -11.46
CA VAL A 73 2.51 -8.03 -10.82
C VAL A 73 2.57 -9.28 -11.68
N LEU A 74 1.48 -9.65 -12.36
CA LEU A 74 1.47 -10.79 -13.28
C LEU A 74 2.48 -10.64 -14.43
N LYS A 75 2.84 -9.41 -14.79
CA LYS A 75 3.80 -9.09 -15.84
C LYS A 75 5.26 -9.06 -15.36
N ILE A 76 5.54 -9.36 -14.09
CA ILE A 76 6.91 -9.32 -13.56
C ILE A 76 7.86 -10.28 -14.32
N GLY A 77 7.34 -11.39 -14.86
CA GLY A 77 8.10 -12.30 -15.70
C GLY A 77 8.64 -11.65 -16.98
N GLU A 78 7.87 -10.75 -17.59
CA GLU A 78 8.28 -10.00 -18.79
C GLU A 78 9.44 -9.04 -18.48
N VAL A 79 9.52 -8.52 -17.25
CA VAL A 79 10.63 -7.67 -16.81
C VAL A 79 11.92 -8.49 -16.75
N PHE A 80 11.87 -9.69 -16.17
CA PHE A 80 13.02 -10.59 -16.12
C PHE A 80 13.41 -11.14 -17.49
N ALA A 81 12.45 -11.31 -18.40
CA ALA A 81 12.69 -11.71 -19.78
C ALA A 81 13.19 -10.56 -20.67
N GLY A 82 13.19 -9.30 -20.17
CA GLY A 82 13.56 -8.12 -20.95
C GLY A 82 12.55 -7.72 -22.03
N THR A 83 11.32 -8.26 -21.98
CA THR A 83 10.27 -8.04 -22.98
C THR A 83 9.17 -7.10 -22.52
N ALA A 84 9.20 -6.64 -21.26
CA ALA A 84 8.19 -5.74 -20.71
C ALA A 84 8.16 -4.39 -21.44
N GLU A 85 6.99 -3.97 -21.90
CA GLU A 85 6.78 -2.64 -22.53
C GLU A 85 7.02 -1.48 -21.54
N ARG A 86 6.66 -1.68 -20.26
CA ARG A 86 6.74 -0.67 -19.21
C ARG A 86 7.38 -1.24 -17.95
N PRO A 87 8.68 -1.57 -17.99
CA PRO A 87 9.34 -2.33 -16.92
C PRO A 87 9.31 -1.60 -15.57
N VAL A 88 9.54 -0.28 -15.58
CA VAL A 88 9.51 0.53 -14.35
C VAL A 88 8.13 0.51 -13.69
N ALA A 89 7.05 0.62 -14.46
CA ALA A 89 5.69 0.57 -13.92
C ALA A 89 5.35 -0.78 -13.30
N VAL A 90 5.83 -1.88 -13.91
CA VAL A 90 5.67 -3.23 -13.37
C VAL A 90 6.43 -3.39 -12.06
N VAL A 91 7.68 -2.93 -11.98
CA VAL A 91 8.49 -2.98 -10.76
C VAL A 91 7.86 -2.16 -9.64
N LEU A 92 7.49 -0.91 -9.89
CA LEU A 92 6.86 -0.04 -8.88
C LEU A 92 5.51 -0.60 -8.39
N SER A 93 4.70 -1.15 -9.29
CA SER A 93 3.44 -1.79 -8.93
C SER A 93 3.67 -3.03 -8.07
N THR A 94 4.72 -3.80 -8.35
CA THR A 94 5.09 -4.99 -7.57
C THR A 94 5.57 -4.61 -6.17
N ILE A 95 6.41 -3.59 -6.04
CA ILE A 95 6.84 -3.08 -4.74
C ILE A 95 5.62 -2.59 -3.94
N THR A 96 4.74 -1.80 -4.58
CA THR A 96 3.52 -1.29 -3.97
C THR A 96 2.62 -2.43 -3.50
N PHE A 97 2.41 -3.44 -4.34
CA PHE A 97 1.63 -4.63 -4.01
C PHE A 97 2.17 -5.34 -2.77
N VAL A 98 3.48 -5.63 -2.73
CA VAL A 98 4.12 -6.32 -1.60
C VAL A 98 3.96 -5.50 -0.32
N LEU A 99 4.20 -4.19 -0.37
CA LEU A 99 4.05 -3.31 0.79
C LEU A 99 2.60 -3.30 1.34
N LEU A 100 1.61 -3.27 0.45
CA LEU A 100 0.20 -3.32 0.84
C LEU A 100 -0.21 -4.68 1.40
N VAL A 101 0.27 -5.80 0.83
CA VAL A 101 0.04 -7.14 1.36
C VAL A 101 0.61 -7.27 2.77
N VAL A 102 1.86 -6.82 2.98
CA VAL A 102 2.49 -6.80 4.30
C VAL A 102 1.66 -5.98 5.29
N TYR A 103 1.19 -4.80 4.88
CA TYR A 103 0.34 -3.95 5.71
C TYR A 103 -0.97 -4.62 6.12
N VAL A 104 -1.67 -5.27 5.18
CA VAL A 104 -2.90 -6.01 5.46
C VAL A 104 -2.61 -7.16 6.43
N ALA A 105 -1.52 -7.91 6.24
CA ALA A 105 -1.12 -8.99 7.14
C ALA A 105 -0.83 -8.49 8.57
N LEU A 106 -0.15 -7.34 8.70
CA LEU A 106 0.07 -6.68 9.99
C LEU A 106 -1.25 -6.22 10.63
N GLY A 107 -2.20 -5.75 9.84
CA GLY A 107 -3.54 -5.39 10.31
C GLY A 107 -4.33 -6.56 10.86
N VAL A 108 -4.36 -7.67 10.14
CA VAL A 108 -4.99 -8.91 10.59
C VAL A 108 -4.35 -9.39 11.89
N ARG A 109 -3.02 -9.41 11.97
CA ARG A 109 -2.28 -9.75 13.21
C ARG A 109 -2.66 -8.84 14.37
N SER A 110 -2.73 -7.53 14.13
CA SER A 110 -3.12 -6.54 15.16
C SER A 110 -4.54 -6.78 15.67
N PHE A 111 -5.49 -7.14 14.80
CA PHE A 111 -6.86 -7.45 15.21
C PHE A 111 -6.96 -8.75 16.01
N ILE A 112 -6.24 -9.79 15.61
CA ILE A 112 -6.18 -11.06 16.34
C ILE A 112 -5.62 -10.83 17.75
N ALA A 113 -4.53 -10.07 17.87
CA ALA A 113 -3.93 -9.74 19.16
C ALA A 113 -4.91 -8.98 20.08
N ALA A 114 -5.64 -7.99 19.53
CA ALA A 114 -6.66 -7.26 20.28
C ALA A 114 -7.89 -8.12 20.67
N ARG A 115 -8.16 -9.21 19.95
CA ARG A 115 -9.18 -10.19 20.34
C ARG A 115 -8.69 -11.09 21.48
N ARG A 116 -7.45 -11.58 21.41
CA ARG A 116 -6.84 -12.45 22.43
C ARG A 116 -6.64 -11.74 23.77
N GLY A 117 -6.27 -10.45 23.76
CA GLY A 117 -6.14 -9.68 25.00
C GLY A 117 -7.45 -9.52 25.77
N ARG A 118 -8.59 -9.42 25.06
CA ARG A 118 -9.92 -9.31 25.69
C ARG A 118 -10.41 -10.59 26.35
N SER A 119 -9.93 -11.75 25.91
CA SER A 119 -10.27 -13.05 26.53
C SER A 119 -9.43 -13.39 27.76
N VAL A 120 -8.36 -12.64 28.05
CA VAL A 120 -7.50 -12.85 29.24
C VAL A 120 -7.90 -11.95 30.40
N THR A 121 -8.58 -10.83 30.13
CA THR A 121 -9.04 -9.85 31.13
C THR A 121 -10.54 -9.94 31.46
N ALA A 122 -11.22 -10.99 31.01
CA ALA A 122 -12.64 -11.26 31.27
C ALA A 122 -12.77 -12.52 32.12
#